data_AF-A0A7S2NSU6-F1
#
_entry.id   AF-A0A7S2NSU6-F1
#
_cell.length_a   1.000
_cell.length_b   1.000
_cell.length_c   1.000
_cell.angle_alpha   90.00
_cell.angle_beta   90.00
_cell.angle_gamma   90.00
#
_symmetry.space_group_name_H-M   'P 1'
#
loop_
_entity.id
_entity.type
_entity.pdbx_description
1 polymer ?
#
loop_
_entity_poly.entity_id
_entity_poly.type
_entity_poly.pdbx_seq_one_letter_code
_entity_poly.pdbx_strand_id
1 'polypeptide(L)'
;NMSFGSGHPALSHALWELAKEQSTAQRLRVEITSASGLRDADWMLGAGASDPYCVVKQHNGEETKDSFRTKTVPNSLNPVWHHIGYVPNFDLDHDTLEFWV
;
A
#
# COMPACT_ATOMS: atom_id res chain seq x y z
N ASN A 1 -20.12 15.11 40.88
CA ASN A 1 -20.61 15.75 39.65
C ASN A 1 -19.41 16.43 38.99
N MET A 2 -18.70 15.74 38.10
CA MET A 2 -17.68 16.36 37.25
C MET A 2 -17.97 15.89 35.84
N SER A 3 -18.34 16.84 35.00
CA SER A 3 -18.75 16.60 33.62
C SER A 3 -17.55 16.15 32.80
N PHE A 4 -17.74 15.09 32.00
CA PHE A 4 -16.87 14.80 30.87
C PHE A 4 -17.18 15.84 29.79
N GLY A 5 -16.46 16.95 29.83
CA GLY A 5 -16.48 17.98 28.79
C GLY A 5 -15.85 17.43 27.51
N SER A 6 -16.59 17.55 26.43
CA SER A 6 -16.21 17.33 25.03
C SER A 6 -14.70 17.43 24.76
N GLY A 7 -14.10 16.32 24.33
CA GLY A 7 -12.70 16.24 23.92
C GLY A 7 -12.39 17.26 22.84
N HIS A 8 -11.43 18.13 23.13
CA HIS A 8 -10.84 19.07 22.19
C HIS A 8 -10.03 18.27 21.14
N PRO A 9 -10.32 18.38 19.83
CA PRO A 9 -9.69 17.54 18.78
C PRO A 9 -8.17 17.75 18.63
N ALA A 10 -7.63 18.83 19.19
CA ALA A 10 -6.21 19.16 19.09
C ALA A 10 -5.32 18.32 20.01
N LEU A 11 -5.84 17.85 21.15
CA LEU A 11 -5.04 17.09 22.12
C LEU A 11 -4.82 15.63 21.68
N SER A 12 -5.79 15.02 20.98
CA SER A 12 -5.56 13.71 20.35
C SER A 12 -4.50 13.80 19.27
N HIS A 13 -4.57 14.80 18.39
CA HIS A 13 -3.59 14.99 17.32
C HIS A 13 -2.18 15.24 17.87
N ALA A 14 -2.03 16.08 18.90
CA ALA A 14 -0.73 16.36 19.51
C ALA A 14 -0.14 15.12 20.23
N LEU A 15 -0.98 14.30 20.88
CA LEU A 15 -0.54 13.06 21.51
C LEU A 15 -0.12 12.00 20.48
N TRP A 16 -0.78 11.96 19.32
CA TRP A 16 -0.39 11.09 18.23
C TRP A 16 0.89 11.55 17.51
N GLU A 17 1.12 12.85 17.37
CA GLU A 17 2.40 13.40 16.87
C GLU A 17 3.58 13.03 17.77
N LEU A 18 3.39 13.05 19.09
CA LEU A 18 4.42 12.60 20.05
C LEU A 18 4.62 11.08 20.04
N ALA A 19 3.58 10.31 19.68
CA ALA A 19 3.67 8.85 19.53
C ALA A 19 4.34 8.42 18.22
N LYS A 20 4.15 9.17 17.11
CA LYS A 20 4.85 8.97 15.82
C LYS A 20 6.37 8.90 16.01
N GLU A 21 6.90 9.64 16.98
CA GLU A 21 8.34 9.75 17.22
C GLU A 21 8.94 8.60 18.07
N GLN A 22 8.11 7.69 18.60
CA GLN A 22 8.57 6.46 19.28
C GLN A 22 8.40 5.19 18.44
N SER A 23 7.90 5.29 17.21
CA SER A 23 7.81 4.15 16.30
C SER A 23 9.19 3.78 15.77
N THR A 24 9.58 2.52 15.93
CA THR A 24 10.78 1.97 15.29
C THR A 24 10.52 1.89 13.79
N ALA A 25 10.60 2.99 13.06
CA ALA A 25 10.38 3.06 11.62
C ALA A 25 11.26 2.00 10.92
N GLN A 26 10.64 0.92 10.42
CA GLN A 26 11.38 -0.21 9.83
C GLN A 26 11.40 -0.11 8.32
N ARG A 27 12.41 -0.72 7.70
CA ARG A 27 12.44 -0.91 6.25
C ARG A 27 11.86 -2.28 5.92
N LEU A 28 10.62 -2.32 5.44
CA LEU A 28 9.93 -3.56 5.12
C LEU A 28 10.35 -4.06 3.72
N ARG A 29 10.85 -5.29 3.63
CA ARG A 29 11.14 -5.98 2.36
C ARG A 29 9.87 -6.68 1.87
N VAL A 30 9.43 -6.36 0.66
CA VAL A 30 8.24 -6.94 0.03
C VAL A 30 8.63 -7.63 -1.27
N GLU A 31 8.15 -8.86 -1.47
CA GLU A 31 8.40 -9.63 -2.68
C GLU A 31 7.09 -9.93 -3.41
N ILE A 32 6.91 -9.31 -4.58
CA ILE A 32 5.76 -9.55 -5.45
C ILE A 32 6.11 -10.68 -6.41
N THR A 33 5.56 -11.86 -6.15
CA THR A 33 5.89 -13.07 -6.89
C THR A 33 5.11 -13.16 -8.20
N SER A 34 3.78 -13.21 -8.13
CA SER A 34 2.90 -13.42 -9.29
C SER A 34 1.45 -13.03 -8.98
N ALA A 35 0.64 -12.88 -10.02
CA ALA A 35 -0.82 -12.86 -9.93
C ALA A 35 -1.41 -13.93 -10.87
N SER A 36 -2.68 -14.27 -10.66
CA SER A 36 -3.37 -15.28 -11.46
C SER A 36 -4.83 -14.92 -11.68
N GLY A 37 -5.35 -15.24 -12.85
CA GLY A 37 -6.77 -15.01 -13.17
C GLY A 37 -7.14 -13.53 -13.24
N LEU A 38 -6.20 -12.67 -13.68
CA LEU A 38 -6.51 -11.27 -13.90
C LEU A 38 -7.61 -11.13 -14.95
N ARG A 39 -8.44 -10.10 -14.77
CA ARG A 39 -9.51 -9.80 -15.73
C ARG A 39 -8.86 -9.33 -17.03
N ASP A 40 -9.29 -9.92 -18.14
CA ASP A 40 -8.94 -9.43 -19.45
C ASP A 40 -9.62 -8.08 -19.71
N ALA A 41 -8.83 -7.01 -19.73
CA ALA A 41 -9.33 -5.66 -20.02
C ALA A 41 -9.52 -5.41 -21.53
N ASP A 42 -8.97 -6.26 -22.41
CA ASP A 42 -8.97 -6.07 -23.87
C ASP A 42 -10.10 -6.81 -24.62
N TRP A 43 -11.10 -7.29 -23.87
CA TRP A 43 -12.28 -7.97 -24.40
C TRP A 43 -13.09 -7.17 -25.46
N MET A 44 -12.83 -5.86 -25.60
CA MET A 44 -13.59 -4.97 -26.48
C MET A 44 -13.06 -4.88 -27.93
N LEU A 45 -11.82 -5.30 -28.23
CA LEU A 45 -11.24 -5.21 -29.59
C LEU A 45 -10.54 -6.49 -30.10
N GLY A 46 -10.70 -7.63 -29.42
CA GLY A 46 -10.33 -8.94 -29.96
C GLY A 46 -8.83 -9.18 -30.15
N ALA A 47 -7.96 -8.43 -29.47
CA ALA A 47 -6.52 -8.62 -29.55
C ALA A 47 -5.85 -8.35 -28.19
N GLY A 48 -5.33 -9.41 -27.57
CA GLY A 48 -4.38 -9.33 -26.46
C GLY A 48 -4.99 -9.55 -25.08
N ALA A 49 -4.19 -10.12 -24.19
CA ALA A 49 -4.45 -10.09 -22.75
C ALA A 49 -3.89 -8.77 -22.19
N SER A 50 -4.39 -8.31 -21.04
CA SER A 50 -3.84 -7.10 -20.41
C SER A 50 -2.34 -7.21 -20.13
N ASP A 51 -1.68 -6.06 -20.06
CA ASP A 51 -0.27 -5.89 -19.69
C ASP A 51 -0.16 -5.54 -18.19
N PRO A 52 -0.26 -6.50 -17.25
CA PRO A 52 -0.34 -6.20 -15.82
C PRO A 52 0.99 -5.79 -15.18
N TYR A 53 0.88 -4.93 -14.18
CA TYR A 53 1.92 -4.56 -13.22
C TYR A 53 1.26 -4.38 -11.85
N CYS A 54 2.01 -4.57 -10.77
CA CYS A 54 1.52 -4.35 -9.41
C CYS A 54 2.10 -3.06 -8.83
N VAL A 55 1.25 -2.21 -8.24
CA VAL A 55 1.64 -1.04 -7.45
C VAL A 55 1.41 -1.33 -5.98
N VAL A 56 2.44 -1.08 -5.18
CA VAL A 56 2.37 -1.17 -3.72
C VAL A 56 2.25 0.24 -3.16
N LYS A 57 1.19 0.48 -2.38
CA LYS A 57 0.92 1.76 -1.72
C LYS A 57 0.97 1.57 -0.21
N GLN A 58 1.60 2.52 0.47
CA GLN A 58 1.64 2.58 1.93
C GLN A 58 0.64 3.62 2.41
N HIS A 59 -0.14 3.27 3.43
CA HIS A 59 -1.11 4.14 4.07
C HIS A 59 -0.74 4.29 5.53
N ASN A 60 -0.55 5.52 5.99
CA ASN A 60 -0.19 5.84 7.38
C ASN A 60 -1.34 6.56 8.13
N GLY A 61 -2.58 6.25 7.76
CA GLY A 61 -3.80 6.86 8.31
C GLY A 61 -4.16 8.23 7.73
N GLU A 62 -3.19 9.05 7.36
CA GLU A 62 -3.41 10.42 6.83
C GLU A 62 -3.11 10.54 5.34
N GLU A 63 -2.08 9.83 4.87
CA GLU A 63 -1.60 9.88 3.50
C GLU A 63 -1.54 8.48 2.89
N THR A 64 -1.79 8.41 1.58
CA THR A 64 -1.52 7.24 0.75
C THR A 64 -0.37 7.57 -0.18
N LYS A 65 0.71 6.78 -0.12
CA LYS A 65 1.90 7.00 -0.94
C LYS A 65 2.26 5.76 -1.74
N ASP A 66 2.47 5.93 -3.04
CA ASP A 66 3.04 4.90 -3.90
C ASP A 66 4.48 4.60 -3.45
N SER A 67 4.71 3.37 -3.00
CA SER A 67 6.01 2.91 -2.51
C SER A 67 6.90 2.43 -3.66
N PHE A 68 6.40 1.48 -4.45
CA PHE A 68 7.06 0.99 -5.65
C PHE A 68 6.06 0.29 -6.57
N ARG A 69 6.50 0.00 -7.80
CA ARG A 69 5.74 -0.82 -8.76
C ARG A 69 6.61 -1.88 -9.41
N THR A 70 6.01 -2.99 -9.79
CA THR A 70 6.69 -4.03 -10.56
C THR A 70 6.88 -3.61 -12.01
N LYS A 71 7.65 -4.41 -12.75
CA LYS A 71 7.69 -4.31 -14.21
C LYS A 71 6.35 -4.77 -14.79
N THR A 72 6.00 -4.22 -15.94
CA THR A 72 4.87 -4.71 -16.72
C THR A 72 5.21 -6.04 -17.38
N VAL A 73 4.33 -7.03 -17.27
CA VAL A 73 4.43 -8.29 -18.03
C VAL A 73 3.43 -8.19 -19.18
N PRO A 74 3.88 -8.27 -20.44
CA PRO A 74 2.96 -8.09 -21.56
C PRO A 74 2.05 -9.31 -21.75
N ASN A 75 0.80 -9.06 -22.14
CA ASN A 75 -0.18 -10.07 -22.58
C ASN A 75 -0.29 -11.29 -21.68
N SER A 76 -0.46 -11.09 -20.36
CA SER A 76 -0.56 -12.21 -19.42
C SER A 76 -1.63 -11.98 -18.36
N LEU A 77 -2.56 -12.91 -18.24
CA LEU A 77 -3.52 -12.95 -17.12
C LEU A 77 -2.93 -13.64 -15.87
N ASN A 78 -1.74 -14.23 -16.00
CA ASN A 78 -1.00 -14.91 -14.94
C ASN A 78 0.45 -14.41 -14.88
N PRO A 79 0.67 -13.10 -14.62
CA PRO A 79 2.01 -12.53 -14.65
C PRO A 79 2.87 -13.06 -13.50
N VAL A 80 4.15 -13.26 -13.80
CA VAL A 80 5.19 -13.59 -12.82
C VAL A 80 6.22 -12.46 -12.84
N TRP A 81 6.42 -11.81 -11.70
CA TRP A 81 7.31 -10.64 -11.59
C TRP A 81 8.60 -10.93 -10.82
N HIS A 82 8.54 -11.71 -9.74
CA HIS A 82 9.65 -11.89 -8.79
C HIS A 82 10.34 -10.57 -8.42
N HIS A 83 9.54 -9.55 -8.14
CA HIS A 83 10.03 -8.21 -7.87
C HIS A 83 10.19 -7.99 -6.37
N ILE A 84 11.41 -7.64 -5.95
CA ILE A 84 11.71 -7.30 -4.57
C ILE A 84 11.77 -5.78 -4.45
N GLY A 85 10.88 -5.22 -3.64
CA GLY A 85 10.83 -3.79 -3.28
C GLY A 85 11.00 -3.57 -1.78
N TYR A 86 11.16 -2.31 -1.39
CA TYR A 86 11.29 -1.92 0.01
C TYR A 86 10.36 -0.75 0.31
N VAL A 87 9.61 -0.86 1.41
CA VAL A 87 8.80 0.23 1.95
C VAL A 87 9.58 0.88 3.10
N PRO A 88 9.99 2.15 2.98
CA PRO A 88 10.69 2.86 4.04
C PRO A 88 9.74 3.31 5.14
N ASN A 89 10.27 3.45 6.36
CA ASN A 89 9.54 4.00 7.51
C ASN A 89 8.18 3.34 7.74
N PHE A 90 8.12 2.02 7.62
CA PHE A 90 6.90 1.27 7.84
C PHE A 90 6.69 1.06 9.35
N ASP A 91 5.55 1.52 9.83
CA ASP A 91 5.05 1.27 11.17
C ASP A 91 4.17 0.02 11.17
N LEU A 92 4.59 -1.03 11.89
CA LEU A 92 3.87 -2.31 11.92
C LEU A 92 2.49 -2.24 12.59
N ASP A 93 2.28 -1.26 13.48
CA ASP A 93 1.06 -1.14 14.26
C ASP A 93 0.04 -0.22 13.59
N HIS A 94 0.51 0.72 12.75
CA HIS A 94 -0.33 1.80 12.22
C HIS A 94 -0.42 1.83 10.69
N ASP A 95 0.60 1.32 9.98
CA ASP A 95 0.60 1.38 8.52
C ASP A 95 -0.07 0.16 7.89
N THR A 96 -0.70 0.38 6.75
CA THR A 96 -1.22 -0.69 5.90
C THR A 96 -0.60 -0.63 4.50
N LEU A 97 -0.56 -1.79 3.84
CA LEU A 97 -0.16 -1.89 2.44
C LEU A 97 -1.35 -2.27 1.57
N GLU A 98 -1.56 -1.50 0.51
CA GLU A 98 -2.50 -1.83 -0.55
C GLU A 98 -1.74 -2.27 -1.81
N PHE A 99 -2.26 -3.30 -2.47
CA PHE A 99 -1.69 -3.86 -3.69
C PHE A 99 -2.71 -3.70 -4.82
N TRP A 100 -2.33 -2.93 -5.84
CA TRP A 100 -3.15 -2.66 -7.02
C TRP A 100 -2.54 -3.38 -8.22
N VAL A 101 -3.34 -4.16 -8.95
CA VAL A 101 -2.93 -4.93 -10.15
C VAL A 101 -3.89 -4.64 -11.29
#